data_AF-A0A6L9ZA81-F1
#
_entry.id   AF-A0A6L9ZA81-F1
#
_cell.length_a   1.000
_cell.length_b   1.000
_cell.length_c   1.000
_cell.angle_alpha   90.00
_cell.angle_beta   90.00
_cell.angle_gamma   90.00
#
_symmetry.space_group_name_H-M   'P 1'
#
loop_
_entity.id
_entity.type
_entity.pdbx_description
1 polymer ?
#
loop_
_entity_poly.entity_id
_entity_poly.type
_entity_poly.pdbx_seq_one_letter_code
_entity_poly.pdbx_strand_id
1 'polypeptide(L)'
;MTITESTNIKVYLSSDAHGYAAQFAAEQATPRKGKQVYLNTLAVYAVNNYLKWLNIPSNLAQSDCWNPGLRALFDVADLVLPNIGKLECRPVLPGQSALNVPLEVTEDRIGYVAVQFSEQLDQVELLGFAPYHAIAKSLDPLPLEQLESLDTLIDKIDWIKKSVRISQWFEEIFQADWQPPASLLPQYRYRSSFKTVTAFRGSELGIKRRSKQEARIEALRGNDRSTMRAKLMDLAGQGVVLLLQVNFQPPDTEDIDIFMRLYPAGDSMYLPPDLQVNLLDESGNYCMKAQAGKTNDKIQIDFSCQPEERFSVRLKLGDISITEKFII
;
A
#
# COMPACT_ATOMS: atom_id res chain seq x y z
N MET A 1 16.72 -21.82 24.85
CA MET A 1 16.26 -20.49 25.25
C MET A 1 17.22 -19.48 24.64
N THR A 2 16.90 -18.96 23.47
CA THR A 2 17.56 -17.79 22.90
C THR A 2 16.63 -16.62 23.15
N ILE A 3 16.89 -15.87 24.21
CA ILE A 3 16.29 -14.56 24.42
C ILE A 3 17.02 -13.66 23.44
N THR A 4 16.45 -13.46 22.25
CA THR A 4 16.80 -12.30 21.44
C THR A 4 16.29 -11.10 22.23
N GLU A 5 17.18 -10.40 22.91
CA GLU A 5 16.91 -9.04 23.38
C GLU A 5 16.61 -8.20 22.13
N SER A 6 15.33 -8.04 21.82
CA SER A 6 14.86 -7.01 20.90
C SER A 6 15.21 -5.67 21.55
N THR A 7 16.33 -5.10 21.11
CA THR A 7 16.75 -3.77 21.55
C THR A 7 15.86 -2.76 20.84
N ASN A 8 14.82 -2.30 21.54
CA ASN A 8 13.93 -1.26 21.04
C ASN A 8 14.74 0.00 20.71
N ILE A 9 14.29 0.72 19.67
CA ILE A 9 14.98 1.92 19.21
C ILE A 9 14.69 3.06 20.19
N LYS A 10 15.76 3.63 20.76
CA LYS A 10 15.69 4.77 21.67
C LYS A 10 15.81 6.07 20.90
N VAL A 11 14.87 6.99 21.14
CA VAL A 11 14.87 8.33 20.54
C VAL A 11 14.84 9.38 21.65
N TYR A 12 15.85 10.25 21.68
CA TYR A 12 15.89 11.38 22.61
C TYR A 12 14.96 12.50 22.15
N LEU A 13 14.25 13.09 23.10
CA LEU A 13 13.35 14.20 22.89
C LEU A 13 14.09 15.52 23.10
N SER A 14 14.10 16.37 22.08
CA SER A 14 14.80 17.66 22.12
C SER A 14 14.00 18.71 22.88
N SER A 15 14.67 19.79 23.29
CA SER A 15 13.99 20.96 23.84
C SER A 15 12.95 21.54 22.88
N ASP A 16 13.18 21.46 21.56
CA ASP A 16 12.21 21.90 20.56
C ASP A 16 10.94 21.02 20.57
N ALA A 17 11.10 19.70 20.72
CA ALA A 17 9.97 18.78 20.84
C ALA A 17 9.08 19.15 22.04
N HIS A 18 9.71 19.39 23.19
CA HIS A 18 9.02 19.83 24.40
C HIS A 18 8.40 21.22 24.25
N GLY A 19 9.05 22.12 23.51
CA GLY A 19 8.54 23.45 23.18
C GLY A 19 7.22 23.38 22.41
N TYR A 20 7.19 22.61 21.31
CA TYR A 20 5.97 22.39 20.54
C TYR A 20 4.87 21.71 21.37
N ALA A 21 5.23 20.64 22.09
CA ALA A 21 4.28 19.90 22.92
C ALA A 21 3.66 20.79 24.01
N ALA A 22 4.46 21.63 24.67
CA ALA A 22 3.99 22.55 25.70
C ALA A 22 3.08 23.63 25.12
N GLN A 23 3.45 24.21 23.97
CA GLN A 23 2.62 25.18 23.27
C GLN A 23 1.26 24.58 22.92
N PHE A 24 1.24 23.43 22.25
CA PHE A 24 0.02 22.78 21.80
C PHE A 24 -0.86 22.32 22.96
N ALA A 25 -0.25 21.89 24.07
CA ALA A 25 -0.97 21.53 25.29
C ALA A 25 -1.65 22.73 25.96
N ALA A 26 -0.99 23.91 25.96
CA ALA A 26 -1.51 25.13 26.55
C ALA A 26 -2.72 25.70 25.78
N GLU A 27 -2.85 25.37 24.49
CA GLU A 27 -4.01 25.74 23.66
C GLU A 27 -5.28 24.93 23.99
N GLN A 28 -5.16 23.87 24.80
CA GLN A 28 -6.27 22.96 25.06
C GLN A 28 -7.19 23.45 26.18
N ALA A 29 -8.50 23.27 26.00
CA ALA A 29 -9.53 23.74 26.93
C ALA A 29 -9.49 23.05 28.31
N THR A 30 -8.89 21.87 28.42
CA THR A 30 -8.81 21.12 29.68
C THR A 30 -7.39 20.59 29.95
N PRO A 31 -6.95 20.51 31.21
CA PRO A 31 -5.67 19.91 31.56
C PRO A 31 -5.52 18.46 31.08
N ARG A 32 -6.63 17.69 31.07
CA ARG A 32 -6.64 16.31 30.58
C ARG A 32 -6.31 16.25 29.08
N LYS A 33 -6.96 17.08 28.26
CA LYS A 33 -6.69 17.17 26.82
C LYS A 33 -5.29 17.73 26.55
N GLY A 34 -4.85 18.72 27.33
CA GLY A 34 -3.49 19.25 27.27
C GLY A 34 -2.43 18.16 27.46
N LYS A 35 -2.58 17.30 28.49
CA LYS A 35 -1.67 16.16 28.71
C LYS A 35 -1.66 15.17 27.55
N GLN A 36 -2.83 14.81 27.00
CA GLN A 36 -2.92 13.94 25.83
C GLN A 36 -2.19 14.55 24.63
N VAL A 37 -2.49 15.81 24.30
CA VAL A 37 -1.86 16.53 23.19
C VAL A 37 -0.34 16.63 23.37
N TYR A 38 0.12 16.88 24.60
CA TYR A 38 1.55 16.92 24.91
C TYR A 38 2.24 15.61 24.54
N LEU A 39 1.71 14.48 25.02
CA LEU A 39 2.29 13.15 24.77
C LEU A 39 2.19 12.75 23.29
N ASN A 40 1.06 13.01 22.64
CA ASN A 40 0.89 12.76 21.20
C ASN A 40 1.92 13.54 20.38
N THR A 41 2.13 14.82 20.70
CA THR A 41 3.08 15.68 19.98
C THR A 41 4.51 15.14 20.13
N LEU A 42 4.91 14.72 21.33
CA LEU A 42 6.22 14.11 21.55
C LEU A 42 6.37 12.76 20.83
N ALA A 43 5.32 11.93 20.82
CA ALA A 43 5.34 10.65 20.12
C ALA A 43 5.52 10.84 18.60
N VAL A 44 4.76 11.76 17.99
CA VAL A 44 4.91 12.14 16.58
C VAL A 44 6.31 12.67 16.29
N TYR A 45 6.83 13.54 17.15
CA TYR A 45 8.16 14.11 16.98
C TYR A 45 9.26 13.03 17.03
N ALA A 46 9.15 12.07 17.94
CA ALA A 46 10.08 10.96 18.04
C ALA A 46 10.09 10.06 16.79
N VAL A 47 8.91 9.67 16.30
CA VAL A 47 8.81 8.87 15.07
C VAL A 47 9.34 9.66 13.87
N ASN A 48 9.04 10.95 13.78
CA ASN A 48 9.59 11.83 12.75
C ASN A 48 11.13 11.90 12.79
N ASN A 49 11.74 11.92 13.98
CA ASN A 49 13.20 11.87 14.11
C ASN A 49 13.78 10.52 13.69
N TYR A 50 13.14 9.42 14.08
CA TYR A 50 13.52 8.09 13.65
C TYR A 50 13.50 7.96 12.11
N LEU A 51 12.42 8.41 11.46
CA LEU A 51 12.32 8.40 9.99
C LEU A 51 13.38 9.28 9.31
N LYS A 52 13.75 10.41 9.92
CA LYS A 52 14.86 11.24 9.44
C LYS A 52 16.20 10.51 9.47
N TRP A 53 16.48 9.71 10.51
CA TRP A 53 17.71 8.89 10.57
C TRP A 53 17.80 7.90 9.41
N LEU A 54 16.65 7.42 8.92
CA LEU A 54 16.55 6.52 7.78
C LEU A 54 16.43 7.23 6.42
N ASN A 55 16.55 8.55 6.38
CA ASN A 55 16.31 9.38 5.18
C ASN A 55 14.93 9.14 4.55
N ILE A 56 13.90 8.89 5.37
CA ILE A 56 12.51 8.77 4.93
C ILE A 56 11.84 10.14 5.12
N PRO A 57 11.35 10.79 4.05
CA PRO A 57 10.66 12.08 4.16
C PRO A 57 9.35 11.96 4.94
N SER A 58 9.15 12.88 5.88
CA SER A 58 7.92 13.05 6.67
C SER A 58 7.60 14.54 6.82
N ASN A 59 6.33 14.88 7.02
CA ASN A 59 5.86 16.26 7.07
C ASN A 59 4.97 16.53 8.28
N LEU A 60 5.54 17.14 9.32
CA LEU A 60 4.80 17.55 10.51
C LEU A 60 3.69 18.56 10.19
N ALA A 61 3.98 19.58 9.36
CA ALA A 61 3.06 20.68 9.10
C ALA A 61 1.77 20.26 8.37
N GLN A 62 1.81 19.15 7.63
CA GLN A 62 0.63 18.57 6.97
C GLN A 62 -0.13 17.57 7.85
N SER A 63 0.40 17.22 9.02
CA SER A 63 -0.24 16.27 9.93
C SER A 63 -1.39 16.91 10.68
N ASP A 64 -2.45 16.15 10.93
CA ASP A 64 -3.67 16.58 11.63
C ASP A 64 -3.33 17.06 13.05
N CYS A 65 -2.35 16.45 13.70
CA CYS A 65 -1.86 16.87 15.00
C CYS A 65 -1.15 18.25 15.00
N TRP A 66 -0.71 18.76 13.84
CA TRP A 66 -0.22 20.14 13.71
C TRP A 66 -1.34 21.14 13.39
N ASN A 67 -2.54 20.67 12.99
CA ASN A 67 -3.71 21.51 12.77
C ASN A 67 -4.40 21.85 14.10
N PRO A 68 -4.54 23.14 14.48
CA PRO A 68 -5.12 23.52 15.77
C PRO A 68 -6.56 23.03 15.99
N GLY A 69 -7.38 23.05 14.94
CA GLY A 69 -8.79 22.64 15.02
C GLY A 69 -8.93 21.13 15.20
N LEU A 70 -8.25 20.34 14.36
CA LEU A 70 -8.28 18.88 14.46
C LEU A 70 -7.65 18.41 15.78
N ARG A 71 -6.54 19.02 16.20
CA ARG A 71 -5.88 18.75 17.49
C ARG A 71 -6.79 19.01 18.69
N ALA A 72 -7.59 20.08 18.65
CA ALA A 72 -8.52 20.40 19.72
C ALA A 72 -9.69 19.42 19.81
N LEU A 73 -10.21 18.96 18.66
CA LEU A 73 -11.39 18.10 18.57
C LEU A 73 -11.08 16.61 18.73
N PHE A 74 -9.96 16.13 18.18
CA PHE A 74 -9.67 14.70 18.03
C PHE A 74 -8.38 14.28 18.74
N ASP A 75 -8.26 12.98 19.05
CA ASP A 75 -7.05 12.38 19.61
C ASP A 75 -6.02 12.05 18.50
N VAL A 76 -5.56 13.09 17.81
CA VAL A 76 -4.63 12.97 16.68
C VAL A 76 -3.17 12.92 17.16
N ALA A 77 -2.41 12.06 16.51
CA ALA A 77 -0.96 11.85 16.68
C ALA A 77 -0.42 11.28 15.36
N ASP A 78 -0.93 11.79 14.25
CA ASP A 78 -0.57 11.34 12.92
C ASP A 78 0.74 11.99 12.46
N LEU A 79 1.44 11.30 11.57
CA LEU A 79 2.59 11.81 10.86
C LEU A 79 2.38 11.54 9.37
N VAL A 80 2.35 12.60 8.56
CA VAL A 80 2.24 12.49 7.10
C VAL A 80 3.56 12.04 6.49
N LEU A 81 3.49 11.01 5.66
CA LEU A 81 4.57 10.54 4.80
C LEU A 81 4.17 10.86 3.34
N PRO A 82 4.76 11.89 2.71
CA PRO A 82 4.36 12.33 1.37
C PRO A 82 4.38 11.18 0.35
N ASN A 83 3.32 11.08 -0.46
CA ASN A 83 3.13 10.03 -1.46
C ASN A 83 3.13 8.59 -0.90
N ILE A 84 2.91 8.42 0.41
CA ILE A 84 2.85 7.11 1.08
C ILE A 84 1.52 6.97 1.83
N GLY A 85 1.18 7.93 2.70
CA GLY A 85 -0.01 7.94 3.56
C GLY A 85 0.34 8.56 4.92
N LYS A 86 -0.39 8.21 5.99
CA LYS A 86 -0.05 8.64 7.37
C LYS A 86 0.30 7.49 8.31
N LEU A 87 1.16 7.76 9.28
CA LEU A 87 1.45 6.90 10.42
C LEU A 87 0.81 7.44 11.68
N GLU A 88 0.25 6.58 12.51
CA GLU A 88 -0.24 6.96 13.83
C GLU A 88 0.81 6.68 14.91
N CYS A 89 1.32 7.73 15.53
CA CYS A 89 2.39 7.67 16.52
C CYS A 89 1.78 7.66 17.93
N ARG A 90 1.48 6.48 18.44
CA ARG A 90 0.62 6.30 19.61
C ARG A 90 1.45 6.22 20.89
N PRO A 91 1.24 7.12 21.87
CA PRO A 91 1.96 7.09 23.13
C PRO A 91 1.56 5.87 23.97
N VAL A 92 2.55 5.23 24.59
CA VAL A 92 2.40 4.13 25.54
C VAL A 92 3.01 4.57 26.87
N LEU A 93 2.21 4.58 27.93
CA LEU A 93 2.66 4.92 29.27
C LEU A 93 3.33 3.71 29.95
N PRO A 94 4.24 3.94 30.92
CA PRO A 94 4.79 2.87 31.74
C PRO A 94 3.69 1.99 32.36
N GLY A 95 3.84 0.67 32.22
CA GLY A 95 2.89 -0.32 32.74
C GLY A 95 1.69 -0.64 31.84
N GLN A 96 1.52 0.03 30.70
CA GLN A 96 0.52 -0.37 29.70
C GLN A 96 0.98 -1.62 28.93
N SER A 97 0.06 -2.54 28.66
CA SER A 97 0.29 -3.79 27.93
C SER A 97 -0.38 -3.85 26.55
N ALA A 98 -1.15 -2.82 26.19
CA ALA A 98 -1.85 -2.72 24.92
C ALA A 98 -1.83 -1.29 24.36
N LEU A 99 -1.87 -1.20 23.03
CA LEU A 99 -1.96 0.03 22.27
C LEU A 99 -3.43 0.45 22.15
N ASN A 100 -3.75 1.65 22.64
CA ASN A 100 -5.08 2.22 22.49
C ASN A 100 -5.15 3.06 21.21
N VAL A 101 -6.12 2.77 20.36
CA VAL A 101 -6.38 3.50 19.11
C VAL A 101 -7.76 4.14 19.16
N PRO A 102 -7.86 5.48 19.01
CA PRO A 102 -9.13 6.18 18.96
C PRO A 102 -9.95 5.79 17.72
N LEU A 103 -11.27 5.71 17.86
CA LEU A 103 -12.17 5.32 16.76
C LEU A 103 -12.35 6.41 15.71
N GLU A 104 -11.99 7.66 16.04
CA GLU A 104 -12.17 8.82 15.18
C GLU A 104 -11.07 8.96 14.10
N VAL A 105 -10.11 8.01 14.05
CA VAL A 105 -8.89 8.12 13.24
C VAL A 105 -8.77 6.92 12.29
N THR A 106 -9.44 6.97 11.13
CA THR A 106 -9.60 5.76 10.30
C THR A 106 -9.16 5.88 8.84
N GLU A 107 -8.89 7.08 8.30
CA GLU A 107 -8.62 7.23 6.86
C GLU A 107 -7.11 7.35 6.53
N ASP A 108 -6.67 6.76 5.40
CA ASP A 108 -5.32 6.88 4.82
C ASP A 108 -4.15 6.52 5.76
N ARG A 109 -4.36 5.54 6.66
CA ARG A 109 -3.32 5.07 7.59
C ARG A 109 -2.59 3.86 7.03
N ILE A 110 -1.27 3.95 6.98
CA ILE A 110 -0.44 2.77 6.64
C ILE A 110 -0.24 1.87 7.88
N GLY A 111 -0.37 2.42 9.08
CA GLY A 111 -0.33 1.69 10.34
C GLY A 111 0.01 2.59 11.54
N TYR A 112 0.38 1.93 12.64
CA TYR A 112 0.58 2.52 13.96
C TYR A 112 1.97 2.21 14.48
N VAL A 113 2.60 3.17 15.15
CA VAL A 113 3.87 2.99 15.85
C VAL A 113 3.63 3.23 17.33
N ALA A 114 3.98 2.24 18.16
CA ALA A 114 3.85 2.34 19.60
C ALA A 114 5.09 3.00 20.20
N VAL A 115 4.90 4.09 20.93
CA VAL A 115 5.97 4.95 21.45
C VAL A 115 5.92 4.99 22.97
N GLN A 116 6.79 4.24 23.64
CA GLN A 116 6.84 4.19 25.09
C GLN A 116 7.70 5.30 25.68
N PHE A 117 7.17 6.02 26.66
CA PHE A 117 7.91 7.09 27.33
C PHE A 117 8.70 6.58 28.52
N SER A 118 9.90 7.13 28.70
CA SER A 118 10.62 7.09 29.98
C SER A 118 9.88 7.88 31.07
N GLU A 119 10.15 7.59 32.33
CA GLU A 119 9.55 8.32 33.47
C GLU A 119 9.91 9.82 33.47
N GLN A 120 11.11 10.16 32.98
CA GLN A 120 11.61 11.53 32.89
C GLN A 120 11.08 12.29 31.66
N LEU A 121 10.43 11.61 30.71
CA LEU A 121 9.96 12.15 29.43
C LEU A 121 11.08 12.76 28.55
N ASP A 122 12.34 12.43 28.77
CA ASP A 122 13.48 12.93 27.98
C ASP A 122 13.86 12.01 26.80
N GLN A 123 13.40 10.77 26.85
CA GLN A 123 13.55 9.79 25.79
C GLN A 123 12.31 8.90 25.66
N VAL A 124 12.17 8.29 24.48
CA VAL A 124 11.17 7.26 24.20
C VAL A 124 11.82 6.00 23.62
N GLU A 125 11.15 4.88 23.79
CA GLU A 125 11.41 3.63 23.09
C GLU A 125 10.33 3.37 22.05
N LEU A 126 10.72 3.10 20.81
CA LEU A 126 9.80 2.65 19.77
C LEU A 126 9.62 1.13 19.89
N LEU A 127 8.45 0.71 20.37
CA LEU A 127 8.19 -0.68 20.73
C LEU A 127 7.93 -1.58 19.51
N GLY A 128 7.44 -1.00 18.41
CA GLY A 128 7.12 -1.74 17.19
C GLY A 128 6.05 -1.07 16.35
N PHE A 129 5.60 -1.81 15.34
CA PHE A 129 4.66 -1.37 14.32
C PHE A 129 3.44 -2.29 14.26
N ALA A 130 2.26 -1.74 13.97
CA ALA A 130 1.08 -2.50 13.64
C ALA A 130 0.50 -2.02 12.30
N PRO A 131 0.27 -2.89 11.31
CA PRO A 131 -0.37 -2.48 10.07
C PRO A 131 -1.83 -2.07 10.33
N TYR A 132 -2.36 -1.15 9.51
CA TYR A 132 -3.72 -0.64 9.66
C TYR A 132 -4.79 -1.74 9.83
N HIS A 133 -4.73 -2.79 9.01
CA HIS A 133 -5.68 -3.91 9.04
C HIS A 133 -5.61 -4.77 10.32
N ALA A 134 -4.52 -4.70 11.10
CA ALA A 134 -4.41 -5.42 12.36
C ALA A 134 -5.32 -4.81 13.44
N ILE A 135 -5.62 -3.50 13.31
CA ILE A 135 -6.45 -2.76 14.26
C ILE A 135 -7.84 -2.48 13.68
N ALA A 136 -7.97 -2.22 12.37
CA ALA A 136 -9.25 -1.91 11.72
C ALA A 136 -10.32 -3.02 11.85
N LYS A 137 -9.92 -4.24 12.20
CA LYS A 137 -10.81 -5.40 12.33
C LYS A 137 -11.38 -5.59 13.75
N SER A 138 -10.88 -4.86 14.75
CA SER A 138 -11.34 -4.98 16.13
C SER A 138 -11.41 -3.63 16.83
N LEU A 139 -12.38 -3.48 17.73
CA LEU A 139 -12.46 -2.35 18.65
C LEU A 139 -11.58 -2.57 19.90
N ASP A 140 -11.01 -3.76 20.06
CA ASP A 140 -10.18 -4.10 21.21
C ASP A 140 -8.78 -3.46 21.09
N PRO A 141 -8.19 -2.99 22.22
CA PRO A 141 -6.80 -2.54 22.24
C PRO A 141 -5.85 -3.64 21.75
N LEU A 142 -4.91 -3.28 20.87
CA LEU A 142 -3.94 -4.24 20.33
C LEU A 142 -2.87 -4.57 21.39
N PRO A 143 -2.71 -5.82 21.84
CA PRO A 143 -1.66 -6.19 22.77
C PRO A 143 -0.27 -5.83 22.22
N LEU A 144 0.61 -5.26 23.06
CA LEU A 144 1.95 -4.83 22.62
C LEU A 144 2.80 -6.01 22.14
N GLU A 145 2.52 -7.22 22.61
CA GLU A 145 3.17 -8.47 22.17
C GLU A 145 2.87 -8.83 20.70
N GLN A 146 1.82 -8.26 20.11
CA GLN A 146 1.45 -8.45 18.71
C GLN A 146 2.07 -7.41 17.77
N LEU A 147 2.84 -6.46 18.32
CA LEU A 147 3.55 -5.49 17.49
C LEU A 147 4.62 -6.20 16.66
N GLU A 148 4.64 -5.86 15.38
CA GLU A 148 5.69 -6.27 14.45
C GLU A 148 6.93 -5.40 14.64
N SER A 149 8.07 -5.85 14.08
CA SER A 149 9.28 -5.03 14.12
C SER A 149 9.11 -3.76 13.30
N LEU A 150 9.93 -2.75 13.61
CA LEU A 150 9.99 -1.54 12.78
C LEU A 150 10.52 -1.82 11.37
N ASP A 151 11.19 -2.95 11.12
CA ASP A 151 11.58 -3.34 9.77
C ASP A 151 10.35 -3.61 8.90
N THR A 152 9.27 -4.19 9.43
CA THR A 152 8.01 -4.33 8.68
C THR A 152 7.48 -2.97 8.23
N LEU A 153 7.59 -1.93 9.07
CA LEU A 153 7.22 -0.58 8.66
C LEU A 153 8.08 -0.11 7.47
N ILE A 154 9.39 -0.32 7.51
CA ILE A 154 10.29 0.09 6.44
C ILE A 154 10.01 -0.68 5.16
N ASP A 155 9.80 -1.99 5.25
CA ASP A 155 9.40 -2.85 4.13
C ASP A 155 8.08 -2.40 3.53
N LYS A 156 7.11 -2.01 4.36
CA LYS A 156 5.82 -1.47 3.91
C LYS A 156 5.98 -0.13 3.19
N ILE A 157 6.80 0.77 3.73
CA ILE A 157 7.11 2.07 3.10
C ILE A 157 7.78 1.85 1.74
N ASP A 158 8.78 0.96 1.66
CA ASP A 158 9.47 0.62 0.43
C ASP A 158 8.52 -0.03 -0.59
N TRP A 159 7.65 -0.93 -0.13
CA TRP A 159 6.61 -1.54 -0.94
C TRP A 159 5.72 -0.48 -1.57
N ILE A 160 5.21 0.48 -0.79
CA ILE A 160 4.33 1.55 -1.28
C ILE A 160 5.06 2.46 -2.26
N LYS A 161 6.31 2.84 -1.98
CA LYS A 161 7.13 3.68 -2.87
C LYS A 161 7.38 3.05 -4.23
N LYS A 162 7.50 1.71 -4.29
CA LYS A 162 7.75 0.95 -5.51
C LYS A 162 6.46 0.56 -6.25
N SER A 163 5.29 0.83 -5.67
CA SER A 163 4.01 0.45 -6.25
C SER A 163 3.48 1.49 -7.24
N VAL A 164 2.87 0.98 -8.31
CA VAL A 164 2.08 1.74 -9.26
C VAL A 164 0.73 2.08 -8.59
N ARG A 165 0.43 3.36 -8.46
CA ARG A 165 -0.85 3.86 -7.93
C ARG A 165 -1.87 3.97 -9.05
N ILE A 166 -2.77 2.99 -9.15
CA ILE A 166 -3.83 2.94 -10.16
C ILE A 166 -4.86 4.04 -9.90
N SER A 167 -5.12 4.42 -8.66
CA SER A 167 -5.87 5.63 -8.23
C SER A 167 -5.43 6.90 -8.96
N GLN A 168 -4.15 7.08 -9.23
CA GLN A 168 -3.65 8.25 -9.95
C GLN A 168 -4.01 8.23 -11.44
N TRP A 169 -4.26 7.05 -12.00
CA TRP A 169 -4.65 6.93 -13.41
C TRP A 169 -6.04 7.51 -13.69
N PHE A 170 -6.88 7.64 -12.65
CA PHE A 170 -8.18 8.33 -12.70
C PHE A 170 -8.03 9.83 -12.95
N GLU A 171 -6.87 10.40 -12.60
CA GLU A 171 -6.51 11.81 -12.79
C GLU A 171 -5.55 12.00 -13.98
N GLU A 172 -5.39 10.98 -14.82
CA GLU A 172 -4.44 10.96 -15.94
C GLU A 172 -2.96 11.14 -15.53
N ILE A 173 -2.62 10.77 -14.29
CA ILE A 173 -1.25 10.79 -13.79
C ILE A 173 -0.68 9.37 -13.91
N PHE A 174 0.39 9.22 -14.70
CA PHE A 174 1.02 7.92 -14.99
C PHE A 174 2.50 7.94 -14.62
N GLN A 175 2.99 6.81 -14.11
CA GLN A 175 4.42 6.57 -13.90
C GLN A 175 5.15 6.50 -15.25
N ALA A 176 6.41 6.93 -15.31
CA ALA A 176 7.12 7.17 -16.57
C ALA A 176 7.34 5.91 -17.44
N ASP A 177 7.37 4.74 -16.83
CA ASP A 177 7.52 3.43 -17.47
C ASP A 177 6.17 2.83 -17.94
N TRP A 178 5.05 3.48 -17.64
CA TRP A 178 3.72 3.11 -18.10
C TRP A 178 3.28 4.01 -19.26
N GLN A 179 3.24 3.43 -20.46
CA GLN A 179 3.05 4.15 -21.72
C GLN A 179 1.70 3.81 -22.35
N PRO A 180 1.21 4.63 -23.31
CA PRO A 180 0.09 4.25 -24.15
C PRO A 180 0.38 2.91 -24.86
N PRO A 181 -0.58 1.98 -24.92
CA PRO A 181 -0.38 0.66 -25.53
C PRO A 181 0.15 0.72 -26.97
N ALA A 182 -0.24 1.73 -27.74
CA ALA A 182 0.21 1.94 -29.12
C ALA A 182 1.73 2.17 -29.25
N SER A 183 2.42 2.58 -28.17
CA SER A 183 3.88 2.77 -28.16
C SER A 183 4.65 1.45 -28.07
N LEU A 184 4.03 0.38 -27.56
CA LEU A 184 4.69 -0.91 -27.31
C LEU A 184 4.12 -2.06 -28.14
N LEU A 185 2.86 -1.95 -28.59
CA LEU A 185 2.15 -3.02 -29.28
C LEU A 185 1.58 -2.52 -30.61
N PRO A 186 1.96 -3.15 -31.73
CA PRO A 186 1.36 -2.87 -33.03
C PRO A 186 -0.15 -3.09 -33.03
N GLN A 187 -0.89 -2.24 -33.75
CA GLN A 187 -2.36 -2.22 -33.70
C GLN A 187 -3.02 -3.56 -34.12
N TYR A 188 -2.37 -4.38 -34.93
CA TYR A 188 -2.90 -5.68 -35.35
C TYR A 188 -2.95 -6.71 -34.21
N ARG A 189 -2.16 -6.53 -33.14
CA ARG A 189 -2.14 -7.42 -31.97
C ARG A 189 -3.40 -7.27 -31.09
N TYR A 190 -4.12 -6.16 -31.19
CA TYR A 190 -5.42 -5.98 -30.53
C TYR A 190 -6.55 -6.73 -31.24
N ARG A 191 -6.36 -7.14 -32.51
CA ARG A 191 -7.42 -7.65 -33.40
C ARG A 191 -7.28 -9.12 -33.79
N SER A 192 -6.14 -9.76 -33.53
CA SER A 192 -5.95 -11.18 -33.86
C SER A 192 -5.92 -12.02 -32.60
N SER A 193 -6.82 -13.01 -32.52
CA SER A 193 -6.78 -14.05 -31.50
C SER A 193 -6.13 -15.30 -32.07
N PHE A 194 -4.86 -15.55 -31.74
CA PHE A 194 -4.40 -16.92 -31.61
C PHE A 194 -4.50 -17.32 -30.12
N LYS A 195 -4.13 -18.56 -29.78
CA LYS A 195 -4.57 -19.27 -28.56
C LYS A 195 -4.30 -18.50 -27.27
N THR A 196 -5.38 -18.13 -26.56
CA THR A 196 -5.33 -17.42 -25.27
C THR A 196 -5.25 -18.39 -24.10
N VAL A 197 -4.39 -18.11 -23.11
CA VAL A 197 -4.48 -18.75 -21.79
C VAL A 197 -5.22 -17.82 -20.83
N THR A 198 -6.22 -18.35 -20.14
CA THR A 198 -6.89 -17.67 -19.03
C THR A 198 -6.43 -18.28 -17.70
N ALA A 199 -6.23 -17.44 -16.70
CA ALA A 199 -5.74 -17.91 -15.40
C ALA A 199 -6.74 -18.80 -14.64
N PHE A 200 -6.18 -19.69 -13.82
CA PHE A 200 -6.91 -20.51 -12.85
C PHE A 200 -6.71 -19.94 -11.43
N ARG A 201 -7.73 -20.08 -10.57
CA ARG A 201 -7.73 -19.55 -9.20
C ARG A 201 -6.80 -20.38 -8.30
N GLY A 202 -5.96 -19.72 -7.52
CA GLY A 202 -5.00 -20.35 -6.60
C GLY A 202 -5.51 -20.50 -5.16
N SER A 203 -6.36 -19.58 -4.69
CA SER A 203 -6.99 -19.60 -3.36
C SER A 203 -8.24 -18.69 -3.30
N GLU A 204 -9.09 -18.84 -2.28
CA GLU A 204 -10.40 -18.15 -2.15
C GLU A 204 -10.37 -16.72 -1.61
N LEU A 205 -9.22 -16.18 -1.18
CA LEU A 205 -9.16 -14.92 -0.44
C LEU A 205 -8.67 -13.73 -1.30
N GLY A 206 -9.27 -12.56 -1.06
CA GLY A 206 -8.91 -11.26 -1.63
C GLY A 206 -9.58 -10.96 -2.97
N ILE A 207 -8.98 -11.42 -4.07
CA ILE A 207 -9.35 -10.97 -5.42
C ILE A 207 -10.49 -11.81 -6.01
N LYS A 208 -11.61 -11.16 -6.34
CA LYS A 208 -12.79 -11.82 -6.94
C LYS A 208 -12.54 -12.09 -8.42
N ARG A 209 -12.72 -13.35 -8.83
CA ARG A 209 -12.74 -13.73 -10.26
C ARG A 209 -14.09 -13.34 -10.86
N ARG A 210 -14.09 -12.69 -12.02
CA ARG A 210 -15.33 -12.50 -12.78
C ARG A 210 -15.89 -13.85 -13.24
N SER A 211 -17.06 -14.23 -12.75
CA SER A 211 -17.76 -15.42 -13.24
C SER A 211 -18.26 -15.14 -14.66
N LYS A 212 -18.19 -16.15 -15.53
CA LYS A 212 -18.42 -16.05 -16.98
C LYS A 212 -19.90 -15.75 -17.37
N GLN A 213 -20.74 -15.35 -16.42
CA GLN A 213 -22.20 -15.32 -16.54
C GLN A 213 -22.85 -13.95 -16.27
N GLU A 214 -22.05 -12.88 -16.24
CA GLU A 214 -22.53 -11.49 -16.42
C GLU A 214 -22.11 -10.97 -17.80
N ALA A 215 -22.36 -11.82 -18.80
CA ALA A 215 -22.31 -11.45 -20.20
C ALA A 215 -23.50 -10.54 -20.52
N ARG A 216 -23.35 -9.25 -20.24
CA ARG A 216 -23.81 -8.20 -21.15
C ARG A 216 -22.72 -7.15 -21.31
N ILE A 217 -21.76 -7.51 -22.17
CA ILE A 217 -21.09 -6.54 -23.04
C ILE A 217 -22.18 -6.06 -24.03
N GLU A 218 -23.11 -5.26 -23.53
CA GLU A 218 -24.18 -4.63 -24.31
C GLU A 218 -24.67 -3.36 -23.59
N ALA A 219 -23.71 -2.59 -23.08
CA ALA A 219 -23.88 -1.17 -22.75
C ALA A 219 -22.55 -0.43 -22.99
N LEU A 220 -21.89 -0.70 -24.12
CA LEU A 220 -20.88 0.19 -24.71
C LEU A 220 -21.57 1.47 -25.22
N ARG A 221 -22.12 2.27 -24.30
CA ARG A 221 -22.73 3.57 -24.59
C ARG A 221 -22.25 4.60 -23.56
N GLY A 222 -21.16 5.28 -23.91
CA GLY A 222 -21.05 6.73 -23.72
C GLY A 222 -20.56 7.28 -22.37
N ASN A 223 -20.31 6.47 -21.33
CA ASN A 223 -19.85 7.00 -20.03
C ASN A 223 -18.76 6.18 -19.30
N ASP A 224 -18.24 5.10 -19.88
CA ASP A 224 -17.14 4.33 -19.26
C ASP A 224 -15.85 5.13 -19.28
N ARG A 225 -15.48 5.71 -18.14
CA ARG A 225 -14.10 6.13 -17.93
C ARG A 225 -13.28 4.84 -17.88
N SER A 226 -12.45 4.61 -18.87
CA SER A 226 -11.49 3.50 -18.88
C SER A 226 -10.14 4.01 -19.29
N THR A 227 -9.09 3.43 -18.74
CA THR A 227 -7.73 3.76 -19.09
C THR A 227 -6.95 2.49 -19.39
N MET A 228 -6.01 2.60 -20.32
CA MET A 228 -5.14 1.50 -20.71
C MET A 228 -3.70 1.97 -20.69
N ARG A 229 -2.85 1.25 -19.96
CA ARG A 229 -1.41 1.51 -19.94
C ARG A 229 -0.65 0.21 -20.10
N ALA A 230 0.51 0.31 -20.73
CA ALA A 230 1.37 -0.81 -21.00
C ALA A 230 2.79 -0.53 -20.55
N LYS A 231 3.46 -1.55 -20.05
CA LYS A 231 4.86 -1.52 -19.61
C LYS A 231 5.63 -2.66 -20.27
N LEU A 232 6.80 -2.35 -20.80
CA LEU A 232 7.73 -3.35 -21.31
C LEU A 232 8.54 -3.92 -20.14
N MET A 233 8.54 -5.25 -20.01
CA MET A 233 9.33 -5.99 -19.02
C MET A 233 10.33 -6.89 -19.74
N ASP A 234 11.60 -6.78 -19.37
CA ASP A 234 12.67 -7.61 -19.93
C ASP A 234 12.99 -8.79 -19.01
N LEU A 235 12.64 -10.01 -19.43
CA LEU A 235 12.99 -11.24 -18.74
C LEU A 235 14.20 -11.88 -19.42
N ALA A 236 15.40 -11.44 -19.03
CA ALA A 236 16.67 -12.00 -19.52
C ALA A 236 16.90 -11.86 -21.03
N GLY A 237 16.57 -10.68 -21.59
CA GLY A 237 16.59 -10.43 -23.02
C GLY A 237 15.31 -10.86 -23.74
N GLN A 238 14.33 -11.41 -23.02
CA GLN A 238 13.01 -11.75 -23.58
C GLN A 238 11.98 -10.70 -23.15
N GLY A 239 11.69 -9.77 -24.06
CA GLY A 239 10.72 -8.72 -23.83
C GLY A 239 9.28 -9.25 -23.79
N VAL A 240 8.55 -8.87 -22.74
CA VAL A 240 7.11 -9.11 -22.56
C VAL A 240 6.44 -7.78 -22.25
N VAL A 241 5.33 -7.48 -22.91
CA VAL A 241 4.52 -6.30 -22.64
C VAL A 241 3.38 -6.66 -21.69
N LEU A 242 3.35 -6.03 -20.52
CA LEU A 242 2.22 -6.05 -19.61
C LEU A 242 1.29 -4.89 -19.94
N LEU A 243 0.05 -5.21 -20.30
CA LEU A 243 -1.01 -4.25 -20.53
C LEU A 243 -2.04 -4.38 -19.41
N LEU A 244 -2.35 -3.25 -18.77
CA LEU A 244 -3.47 -3.12 -17.85
C LEU A 244 -4.52 -2.22 -18.47
N GLN A 245 -5.74 -2.72 -18.53
CA GLN A 245 -6.93 -1.93 -18.77
C GLN A 245 -7.71 -1.86 -17.47
N VAL A 246 -7.97 -0.64 -17.00
CA VAL A 246 -8.74 -0.37 -15.78
C VAL A 246 -10.03 0.28 -16.20
N ASN A 247 -11.14 -0.35 -15.84
CA ASN A 247 -12.47 0.17 -16.08
C ASN A 247 -13.00 0.76 -14.78
N PHE A 248 -13.28 2.06 -14.82
CA PHE A 248 -13.81 2.78 -13.68
C PHE A 248 -15.34 2.60 -13.71
N GLN A 249 -15.86 1.83 -12.76
CA GLN A 249 -17.30 1.65 -12.64
C GLN A 249 -17.94 2.89 -11.96
N PRO A 250 -19.27 3.13 -12.14
CA PRO A 250 -19.99 4.24 -11.54
C PRO A 250 -19.88 4.27 -9.99
N PRO A 251 -20.21 5.40 -9.33
CA PRO A 251 -19.97 5.60 -7.89
C PRO A 251 -20.69 4.63 -6.93
N ASP A 252 -21.60 3.79 -7.44
CA ASP A 252 -22.38 2.84 -6.63
C ASP A 252 -21.73 1.44 -6.53
N THR A 253 -20.62 1.22 -7.23
CA THR A 253 -19.85 -0.03 -7.17
C THR A 253 -18.51 0.21 -6.50
N GLU A 254 -18.26 -0.48 -5.39
CA GLU A 254 -16.96 -0.46 -4.70
C GLU A 254 -15.85 -1.18 -5.48
N ASP A 255 -16.19 -1.96 -6.51
CA ASP A 255 -15.24 -2.81 -7.23
C ASP A 255 -14.75 -2.12 -8.53
N ILE A 256 -13.43 -2.12 -8.75
CA ILE A 256 -12.73 -1.64 -9.93
C ILE A 256 -12.31 -2.85 -10.77
N ASP A 257 -12.74 -2.88 -12.03
CA ASP A 257 -12.43 -3.97 -12.95
C ASP A 257 -11.06 -3.78 -13.61
N ILE A 258 -10.20 -4.80 -13.50
CA ILE A 258 -8.86 -4.82 -14.08
C ILE A 258 -8.75 -5.98 -15.07
N PHE A 259 -8.43 -5.65 -16.31
CA PHE A 259 -8.13 -6.59 -17.37
C PHE A 259 -6.63 -6.57 -17.65
N MET A 260 -5.93 -7.57 -17.13
CA MET A 260 -4.50 -7.73 -17.33
C MET A 260 -4.23 -8.64 -18.52
N ARG A 261 -3.36 -8.19 -19.42
CA ARG A 261 -2.93 -8.95 -20.60
C ARG A 261 -1.42 -8.90 -20.75
N LEU A 262 -0.83 -10.03 -21.14
CA LEU A 262 0.58 -10.12 -21.50
C LEU A 262 0.71 -10.48 -22.97
N TYR A 263 1.59 -9.77 -23.65
CA TYR A 263 1.91 -9.97 -25.06
C TYR A 263 3.43 -10.11 -25.22
N PRO A 264 3.91 -10.86 -26.21
CA PRO A 264 5.33 -10.83 -26.55
C PRO A 264 5.72 -9.46 -27.11
N ALA A 265 6.92 -8.99 -26.78
CA ALA A 265 7.44 -7.73 -27.31
C ALA A 265 8.10 -7.91 -28.69
N GLY A 266 8.21 -6.80 -29.42
CA GLY A 266 8.84 -6.75 -30.74
C GLY A 266 8.14 -7.66 -31.77
N ASP A 267 8.96 -8.34 -32.58
CA ASP A 267 8.49 -9.17 -33.69
C ASP A 267 8.13 -10.60 -33.27
N SER A 268 8.30 -10.98 -32.00
CA SER A 268 8.03 -12.35 -31.56
C SER A 268 6.53 -12.68 -31.64
N MET A 269 6.18 -13.78 -32.30
CA MET A 269 4.78 -14.18 -32.47
C MET A 269 4.15 -14.74 -31.19
N TYR A 270 4.96 -15.36 -30.33
CA TYR A 270 4.50 -16.07 -29.13
C TYR A 270 5.21 -15.55 -27.89
N LEU A 271 4.52 -15.66 -26.76
CA LEU A 271 5.14 -15.50 -25.45
C LEU A 271 6.24 -16.55 -25.27
N PRO A 272 7.26 -16.23 -24.44
CA PRO A 272 8.23 -17.22 -24.00
C PRO A 272 7.54 -18.50 -23.50
N PRO A 273 7.91 -19.68 -24.03
CA PRO A 273 7.41 -20.93 -23.50
C PRO A 273 7.71 -21.02 -22.00
N ASP A 274 6.76 -21.54 -21.24
CA ASP A 274 6.85 -21.70 -19.78
C ASP A 274 6.92 -20.39 -18.98
N LEU A 275 6.62 -19.24 -19.60
CA LEU A 275 6.38 -17.99 -18.87
C LEU A 275 5.23 -18.17 -17.89
N GLN A 276 5.54 -18.07 -16.60
CA GLN A 276 4.57 -18.11 -15.51
C GLN A 276 4.18 -16.69 -15.10
N VAL A 277 2.90 -16.52 -14.81
CA VAL A 277 2.31 -15.25 -14.40
C VAL A 277 1.50 -15.53 -13.15
N ASN A 278 1.82 -14.83 -12.08
CA ASN A 278 1.17 -14.99 -10.79
C ASN A 278 0.64 -13.64 -10.32
N LEU A 279 -0.66 -13.59 -10.04
CA LEU A 279 -1.32 -12.49 -9.34
C LEU A 279 -1.30 -12.84 -7.85
N LEU A 280 -0.70 -11.96 -7.04
CA LEU A 280 -0.50 -12.16 -5.61
C LEU A 280 -1.20 -11.05 -4.80
N ASP A 281 -1.69 -11.36 -3.61
CA ASP A 281 -2.19 -10.36 -2.66
C ASP A 281 -1.05 -9.58 -1.97
N GLU A 282 -1.39 -8.68 -1.03
CA GLU A 282 -0.41 -7.89 -0.28
C GLU A 282 0.57 -8.72 0.57
N SER A 283 0.12 -9.89 1.02
CA SER A 283 0.90 -10.86 1.80
C SER A 283 1.75 -11.78 0.93
N GLY A 284 1.63 -11.67 -0.40
CA GLY A 284 2.35 -12.50 -1.36
C GLY A 284 1.71 -13.87 -1.62
N ASN A 285 0.47 -14.10 -1.17
CA ASN A 285 -0.27 -15.33 -1.45
C ASN A 285 -0.81 -15.35 -2.88
N TYR A 286 -0.92 -16.53 -3.47
CA TYR A 286 -1.41 -16.69 -4.84
C TYR A 286 -2.93 -16.50 -4.94
N CYS A 287 -3.35 -15.46 -5.66
CA CYS A 287 -4.74 -15.25 -6.05
C CYS A 287 -5.07 -15.99 -7.36
N MET A 288 -4.26 -15.75 -8.41
CA MET A 288 -4.46 -16.34 -9.74
C MET A 288 -3.13 -16.68 -10.40
N LYS A 289 -3.12 -17.71 -11.26
CA LYS A 289 -1.91 -18.11 -12.00
C LYS A 289 -2.21 -18.55 -13.42
N ALA A 290 -1.28 -18.29 -14.33
CA ALA A 290 -1.28 -18.77 -15.71
C ALA A 290 0.15 -19.11 -16.16
N GLN A 291 0.27 -20.00 -17.14
CA GLN A 291 1.55 -20.34 -17.77
C GLN A 291 1.37 -20.39 -19.30
N ALA A 292 2.30 -19.78 -20.03
CA ALA A 292 2.32 -19.84 -21.49
C ALA A 292 2.86 -21.19 -21.97
N GLY A 293 2.18 -21.79 -22.95
CA GLY A 293 2.72 -22.85 -23.78
C GLY A 293 3.39 -22.31 -25.05
N LYS A 294 3.91 -23.22 -25.89
CA LYS A 294 4.74 -22.89 -27.07
C LYS A 294 4.05 -22.07 -28.17
N THR A 295 2.73 -21.97 -28.17
CA THR A 295 1.94 -21.33 -29.24
C THR A 295 0.99 -20.25 -28.73
N ASN A 296 1.18 -19.84 -27.47
CA ASN A 296 0.36 -18.78 -26.88
C ASN A 296 0.94 -17.42 -27.25
N ASP A 297 0.12 -16.61 -27.90
CA ASP A 297 0.43 -15.23 -28.27
C ASP A 297 0.02 -14.23 -27.18
N LYS A 298 -0.79 -14.67 -26.21
CA LYS A 298 -1.17 -13.88 -25.03
C LYS A 298 -1.58 -14.70 -23.81
N ILE A 299 -1.43 -14.08 -22.63
CA ILE A 299 -2.06 -14.49 -21.37
C ILE A 299 -3.03 -13.40 -20.95
N GLN A 300 -4.21 -13.79 -20.44
CA GLN A 300 -5.21 -12.85 -19.90
C GLN A 300 -5.65 -13.26 -18.50
N ILE A 301 -5.70 -12.28 -17.59
CA ILE A 301 -6.19 -12.42 -16.22
C ILE A 301 -7.11 -11.23 -15.94
N ASP A 302 -8.38 -11.52 -15.70
CA ASP A 302 -9.40 -10.51 -15.42
C ASP A 302 -9.91 -10.69 -13.99
N PHE A 303 -9.97 -9.60 -13.25
CA PHE A 303 -10.33 -9.59 -11.84
C PHE A 303 -10.88 -8.22 -11.42
N SER A 304 -11.48 -8.17 -10.23
CA SER A 304 -11.98 -6.92 -9.64
C SER A 304 -11.33 -6.69 -8.28
N CYS A 305 -11.07 -5.43 -7.95
CA CYS A 305 -10.44 -5.00 -6.70
C CYS A 305 -11.18 -3.83 -6.06
N GLN A 306 -11.08 -3.67 -4.75
CA GLN A 306 -11.63 -2.52 -4.02
C GLN A 306 -10.59 -1.39 -3.91
N PRO A 307 -11.02 -0.12 -3.67
CA PRO A 307 -10.13 0.97 -3.29
C PRO A 307 -9.15 0.57 -2.19
N GLU A 308 -7.91 1.05 -2.27
CA GLU A 308 -6.83 0.75 -1.34
C GLU A 308 -6.32 -0.71 -1.35
N GLU A 309 -6.95 -1.62 -2.10
CA GLU A 309 -6.42 -2.97 -2.26
C GLU A 309 -5.04 -2.96 -2.92
N ARG A 310 -4.23 -3.93 -2.50
CA ARG A 310 -2.84 -4.07 -2.89
C ARG A 310 -2.64 -5.44 -3.50
N PHE A 311 -2.01 -5.47 -4.66
CA PHE A 311 -1.66 -6.71 -5.34
C PHE A 311 -0.32 -6.59 -6.05
N SER A 312 0.24 -7.73 -6.45
CA SER A 312 1.43 -7.76 -7.29
C SER A 312 1.31 -8.76 -8.42
N VAL A 313 1.96 -8.45 -9.54
CA VAL A 313 2.06 -9.31 -10.71
C VAL A 313 3.49 -9.78 -10.81
N ARG A 314 3.70 -11.08 -10.63
CA ARG A 314 5.01 -11.72 -10.76
C ARG A 314 5.10 -12.48 -12.06
N LEU A 315 6.03 -12.07 -12.93
CA LEU A 315 6.44 -12.83 -14.11
C LEU A 315 7.65 -13.68 -13.76
N LYS A 316 7.62 -14.97 -14.11
CA LYS A 316 8.74 -15.89 -13.89
C LYS A 316 9.03 -16.69 -15.16
N LEU A 317 10.31 -16.77 -15.53
CA LEU A 317 10.81 -17.57 -16.63
C LEU A 317 12.11 -18.26 -16.20
N GLY A 318 12.08 -19.58 -16.04
CA GLY A 318 13.18 -20.32 -15.42
C GLY A 318 13.45 -19.84 -14.00
N ASP A 319 14.69 -19.42 -13.73
CA ASP A 319 15.13 -18.89 -12.44
C ASP A 319 14.94 -17.37 -12.28
N ILE A 320 14.51 -16.70 -13.35
CA ILE A 320 14.40 -15.24 -13.38
C ILE A 320 12.96 -14.84 -13.06
N SER A 321 12.81 -13.84 -12.18
CA SER A 321 11.52 -13.35 -11.73
C SER A 321 11.53 -11.83 -11.63
N ILE A 322 10.48 -11.21 -12.15
CA ILE A 322 10.20 -9.77 -12.04
C ILE A 322 8.84 -9.61 -11.39
N THR A 323 8.71 -8.66 -10.46
CA THR A 323 7.45 -8.39 -9.76
C THR A 323 7.12 -6.91 -9.87
N GLU A 324 5.94 -6.63 -10.40
CA GLU A 324 5.35 -5.29 -10.43
C GLU A 324 4.29 -5.20 -9.33
N LYS A 325 4.29 -4.12 -8.55
CA LYS A 325 3.39 -3.93 -7.41
C LYS A 325 2.37 -2.83 -7.71
N PHE A 326 1.15 -2.99 -7.23
CA PHE A 326 0.04 -2.11 -7.54
C PHE A 326 -0.76 -1.76 -6.28
N ILE A 327 -1.15 -0.50 -6.17
CA ILE A 327 -2.14 -0.01 -5.22
C ILE A 327 -3.32 0.49 -6.05
N ILE A 328 -4.53 0.07 -5.70
CA ILE A 328 -5.76 0.66 -6.22
C ILE A 328 -5.91 2.06 -5.63
#